data_AF-A0A7K0ZUT7-F1
#
_entry.id   AF-A0A7K0ZUT7-F1
#
_cell.length_a   1.000
_cell.length_b   1.000
_cell.length_c   1.000
_cell.angle_alpha   90.00
_cell.angle_beta   90.00
_cell.angle_gamma   90.00
#
_symmetry.space_group_name_H-M   'P 1'
#
loop_
_entity.id
_entity.type
_entity.pdbx_description
1 polymer ?
#
loop_
_entity_poly.entity_id
_entity_poly.type
_entity_poly.pdbx_seq_one_letter_code
_entity_poly.pdbx_strand_id
1 'polypeptide(L)'
;MISHTAALVRRAFGALVALALIGVGSVLLAAPAGADVPVGWSDPDPVDPLHTVLVLVGIPLILLVVITVLVYAPALVRGERLAPGAPAVENQWLGGPRRTTAELAAPDTDDSQAGGASARW
;
A
#
# COMPACT_ATOMS: atom_id res chain seq x y z
N MET A 1 3.92 16.15 -15.43
CA MET A 1 4.45 15.14 -14.48
C MET A 1 3.57 13.89 -14.33
N ILE A 2 2.24 13.95 -14.55
CA ILE A 2 1.29 12.82 -14.37
C ILE A 2 1.41 11.73 -15.48
N SER A 3 1.95 12.09 -16.64
CA SER A 3 2.09 11.20 -17.81
C SER A 3 3.23 10.17 -17.69
N HIS A 4 4.28 10.47 -16.92
CA HIS A 4 5.42 9.56 -16.75
C HIS A 4 5.11 8.42 -15.78
N THR A 5 4.34 8.68 -14.72
CA THR A 5 3.94 7.68 -13.73
C THR A 5 2.97 6.67 -14.33
N ALA A 6 1.99 7.10 -15.12
CA ALA A 6 1.07 6.21 -15.83
C ALA A 6 1.79 5.29 -16.83
N ALA A 7 2.80 5.81 -17.54
CA ALA A 7 3.63 5.02 -18.45
C ALA A 7 4.50 4.00 -17.70
N LEU A 8 5.05 4.36 -16.54
CA LEU A 8 5.84 3.46 -15.69
C LEU A 8 4.97 2.35 -15.08
N VAL A 9 3.76 2.66 -14.60
CA VAL A 9 2.80 1.67 -14.08
C VAL A 9 2.40 0.69 -15.17
N ARG A 10 2.08 1.17 -16.38
CA ARG A 10 1.73 0.30 -17.52
C ARG A 10 2.89 -0.59 -17.94
N ARG A 11 4.12 -0.09 -17.91
CA ARG A 11 5.34 -0.86 -18.21
C ARG A 11 5.64 -1.88 -17.12
N ALA A 12 5.51 -1.52 -15.85
CA ALA A 12 5.69 -2.43 -14.72
C ALA A 12 4.64 -3.56 -14.74
N PHE A 13 3.38 -3.21 -15.02
CA PHE A 13 2.31 -4.19 -15.20
C PHE A 13 2.59 -5.13 -16.38
N GLY A 14 2.98 -4.59 -17.54
CA GLY A 14 3.37 -5.41 -18.69
C GLY A 14 4.56 -6.34 -18.40
N ALA A 15 5.55 -5.87 -17.65
CA ALA A 15 6.69 -6.68 -17.24
C ALA A 15 6.28 -7.79 -16.27
N LEU A 16 5.40 -7.51 -15.30
CA LEU A 16 4.87 -8.52 -14.38
C LEU A 16 4.04 -9.58 -15.10
N VAL A 17 3.20 -9.17 -16.06
CA VAL A 17 2.42 -10.10 -16.90
C VAL A 17 3.34 -10.97 -17.75
N ALA A 18 4.36 -10.39 -18.39
CA ALA A 18 5.33 -11.15 -19.16
C ALA A 18 6.10 -12.15 -18.27
N LEU A 19 6.51 -11.73 -17.07
CA LEU A 19 7.20 -12.60 -16.11
C LEU A 19 6.30 -13.77 -15.67
N ALA A 20 5.02 -13.48 -15.40
CA ALA A 20 4.03 -14.49 -15.04
C ALA A 20 3.79 -15.49 -16.18
N LEU A 21 3.66 -15.01 -17.42
CA LEU A 21 3.49 -15.88 -18.60
C LEU A 21 4.73 -16.75 -18.85
N ILE A 22 5.93 -16.21 -18.69
CA ILE A 22 7.17 -16.97 -18.80
C ILE A 22 7.22 -18.04 -17.70
N GLY A 23 6.88 -17.69 -16.46
CA GLY A 23 6.85 -18.63 -15.33
C GLY A 23 5.81 -19.75 -15.52
N VAL A 24 4.62 -19.42 -16.00
CA VAL A 24 3.58 -20.44 -16.30
C VAL A 24 4.01 -21.30 -17.48
N GLY A 25 4.55 -20.69 -18.54
CA GLY A 25 5.05 -21.41 -19.71
C GLY A 25 6.20 -22.37 -19.37
N SER A 26 7.12 -21.98 -18.50
CA SER A 26 8.22 -22.85 -18.06
C SER A 26 7.74 -24.01 -17.19
N VAL A 27 6.71 -23.84 -16.36
CA VAL A 27 6.09 -24.95 -15.62
C VAL A 27 5.36 -25.90 -16.56
N LEU A 28 4.64 -25.40 -17.56
CA LEU A 28 3.94 -26.24 -18.54
C LEU A 28 4.89 -27.03 -19.46
N LEU A 29 6.09 -26.48 -19.72
CA LEU A 29 7.14 -27.10 -20.52
C LEU A 29 8.12 -27.95 -19.68
N ALA A 30 8.00 -27.94 -18.35
CA ALA A 30 8.85 -28.74 -17.49
C ALA A 30 8.51 -30.22 -17.67
N ALA A 31 9.43 -30.98 -18.27
CA ALA A 31 9.36 -32.43 -18.25
C ALA A 31 9.56 -32.92 -16.81
N PRO A 32 8.87 -34.01 -16.38
CA PRO A 32 9.13 -34.61 -15.08
C PRO A 32 10.61 -34.95 -14.96
N ALA A 33 11.21 -34.62 -13.81
CA ALA A 33 12.59 -34.98 -13.50
C ALA A 33 12.67 -36.51 -13.31
N GLY A 34 12.82 -37.24 -14.43
CA GLY A 34 12.81 -38.70 -14.48
C GLY A 34 14.17 -39.33 -14.15
N ALA A 35 14.95 -38.75 -13.24
CA ALA A 35 16.18 -39.38 -12.78
C ALA A 35 15.83 -40.42 -11.71
N ASP A 36 16.30 -41.65 -11.89
CA ASP A 36 16.12 -42.71 -10.90
C ASP A 36 16.82 -42.34 -9.58
N VAL A 37 16.21 -42.77 -8.47
CA VAL A 37 16.77 -42.57 -7.13
C VAL A 37 18.04 -43.43 -6.98
N PRO A 38 19.21 -42.84 -6.66
CA PRO A 38 20.45 -43.61 -6.50
C PRO A 38 20.36 -44.63 -5.36
N VAL A 39 21.08 -45.74 -5.51
CA VAL A 39 21.17 -46.77 -4.47
C VAL A 39 21.67 -46.18 -3.15
N GLY A 40 20.94 -46.42 -2.06
CA GLY A 40 21.26 -45.93 -0.71
C GLY A 40 20.63 -44.59 -0.33
N TRP A 41 19.83 -43.97 -1.20
CA TRP A 41 19.06 -42.76 -0.88
C TRP A 41 17.66 -43.12 -0.35
N SER A 42 17.09 -42.24 0.46
CA SER A 42 15.69 -42.35 0.88
C SER A 42 14.76 -42.07 -0.30
N ASP A 43 13.71 -42.88 -0.45
CA ASP A 43 12.64 -42.69 -1.44
C ASP A 43 11.34 -42.32 -0.70
N PRO A 44 11.13 -41.03 -0.39
CA PRO A 44 9.94 -40.58 0.32
C PRO A 44 8.72 -40.56 -0.58
N ASP A 45 7.53 -40.59 0.03
CA ASP A 45 6.28 -40.48 -0.70
C ASP A 45 6.21 -39.19 -1.55
N PRO A 46 5.64 -39.25 -2.76
CA PRO A 46 5.46 -38.08 -3.60
C PRO A 46 4.67 -36.98 -2.88
N VAL A 47 5.18 -35.74 -2.98
CA VAL A 47 4.48 -34.57 -2.43
C VAL A 47 3.26 -34.22 -3.29
N ASP A 48 2.17 -33.82 -2.66
CA ASP A 48 1.00 -33.30 -3.37
C ASP A 48 1.36 -31.97 -4.08
N PRO A 49 1.29 -31.92 -5.43
CA PRO A 49 1.61 -30.71 -6.17
C PRO A 49 0.70 -29.53 -5.83
N LEU A 50 -0.59 -29.79 -5.57
CA LEU A 50 -1.54 -28.74 -5.24
C LEU A 50 -1.20 -28.13 -3.87
N HIS A 51 -0.93 -28.98 -2.88
CA HIS A 51 -0.48 -28.53 -1.56
C HIS A 51 0.77 -27.66 -1.67
N THR A 52 1.75 -28.07 -2.47
CA THR A 52 3.00 -27.33 -2.69
C THR A 52 2.74 -25.94 -3.28
N VAL A 53 1.89 -25.84 -4.30
CA VAL A 53 1.52 -24.54 -4.91
C VAL A 53 0.77 -23.66 -3.92
N LEU A 54 -0.17 -24.22 -3.15
CA LEU A 54 -0.93 -23.48 -2.14
C LEU A 54 -0.02 -22.95 -1.02
N VAL A 55 0.97 -23.72 -0.58
CA VAL A 55 1.95 -23.26 0.41
C VAL A 55 2.82 -22.16 -0.19
N LEU A 56 3.38 -22.38 -1.39
CA LEU A 56 4.35 -21.47 -2.00
C LEU A 56 3.73 -20.13 -2.42
N VAL A 57 2.50 -20.15 -2.94
CA VAL A 57 1.82 -18.93 -3.45
C VAL A 57 0.77 -18.43 -2.45
N GLY A 58 0.02 -19.33 -1.83
CA GLY A 58 -1.06 -18.96 -0.91
C GLY A 58 -0.55 -18.30 0.36
N ILE A 59 0.54 -18.77 0.97
CA ILE A 59 1.10 -18.13 2.17
C ILE A 59 1.54 -16.67 1.89
N PRO A 60 2.33 -16.37 0.85
CA PRO A 60 2.66 -14.99 0.51
C PRO A 60 1.44 -14.12 0.21
N LEU A 61 0.42 -14.64 -0.47
CA LEU A 61 -0.80 -13.89 -0.77
C LEU A 61 -1.60 -13.58 0.50
N ILE A 62 -1.77 -14.55 1.39
CA ILE A 62 -2.42 -14.35 2.67
C ILE A 62 -1.64 -13.32 3.49
N LEU A 63 -0.32 -13.42 3.53
CA LEU A 63 0.54 -12.45 4.22
C LEU A 63 0.36 -11.03 3.65
N LEU A 64 0.31 -10.89 2.32
CA LEU A 64 0.05 -9.62 1.66
C LEU A 64 -1.31 -9.04 2.08
N VAL A 65 -2.35 -9.86 2.11
CA VAL A 65 -3.69 -9.44 2.56
C VAL A 65 -3.67 -9.00 4.03
N VAL A 66 -3.04 -9.79 4.91
CA VAL A 66 -2.92 -9.46 6.33
C VAL A 66 -2.19 -8.13 6.52
N ILE A 67 -1.05 -7.95 5.86
CA ILE A 67 -0.30 -6.68 5.92
C ILE A 67 -1.16 -5.52 5.41
N THR A 68 -1.84 -5.70 4.28
CA THR A 68 -2.72 -4.68 3.70
C THR A 68 -3.81 -4.27 4.69
N VAL A 69 -4.46 -5.23 5.33
CA VAL A 69 -5.47 -4.96 6.36
C VAL A 69 -4.85 -4.22 7.54
N LEU A 70 -3.72 -4.69 8.07
CA LEU A 70 -3.06 -4.04 9.22
C LEU A 70 -2.65 -2.58 8.93
N VAL A 71 -2.24 -2.29 7.69
CA VAL A 71 -1.81 -0.96 7.27
C VAL A 71 -3.00 -0.03 7.03
N TYR A 72 -4.03 -0.49 6.30
CA TYR A 72 -5.11 0.38 5.84
C TYR A 72 -6.34 0.39 6.76
N ALA A 73 -6.56 -0.65 7.58
CA ALA A 73 -7.72 -0.71 8.47
C ALA A 73 -7.80 0.48 9.44
N PRO A 74 -6.70 0.95 10.09
CA PRO A 74 -6.80 2.09 11.01
C PRO A 74 -7.29 3.37 10.32
N ALA A 75 -6.77 3.66 9.12
CA ALA A 75 -7.17 4.81 8.33
C ALA A 75 -8.64 4.72 7.87
N LEU A 76 -9.08 3.51 7.49
CA LEU A 76 -10.48 3.24 7.13
C LEU A 76 -11.42 3.45 8.33
N VAL A 77 -11.04 2.97 9.53
CA VAL A 77 -11.81 3.19 10.77
C VAL A 77 -11.90 4.67 11.13
N ARG A 78 -10.86 5.47 10.84
CA ARG A 78 -10.86 6.93 11.06
C ARG A 78 -11.58 7.72 9.97
N GLY A 79 -12.04 7.07 8.88
CA GLY A 79 -12.68 7.75 7.75
C GLY A 79 -11.71 8.60 6.91
N GLU A 80 -10.41 8.31 6.97
CA GLU A 80 -9.39 9.03 6.21
C GLU A 80 -9.48 8.71 4.70
N ARG A 81 -9.20 9.71 3.86
CA ARG A 81 -9.24 9.54 2.40
C ARG A 81 -7.94 8.93 1.89
N LEU A 82 -7.99 7.67 1.44
CA LEU A 82 -6.85 6.92 0.89
C LEU A 82 -6.52 7.22 -0.59
N ALA A 83 -7.13 8.26 -1.17
CA ALA A 83 -6.99 8.55 -2.60
C ALA A 83 -5.57 9.04 -2.94
N PRO A 84 -4.94 8.55 -4.03
CA PRO A 84 -3.68 9.11 -4.52
C PRO A 84 -3.82 10.60 -4.82
N GLY A 85 -2.95 11.43 -4.24
CA GLY A 85 -3.03 12.89 -4.38
C GLY A 85 -4.07 13.58 -3.50
N ALA A 86 -4.63 12.88 -2.50
CA ALA A 86 -5.32 13.57 -1.43
C ALA A 86 -4.34 14.58 -0.79
N PRO A 87 -4.68 15.87 -0.73
CA PRO A 87 -3.83 16.84 -0.07
C PRO A 87 -3.63 16.36 1.36
N ALA A 88 -2.39 16.48 1.87
CA ALA A 88 -2.15 16.28 3.28
C ALA A 88 -3.13 17.18 4.06
N VAL A 89 -3.61 16.73 5.21
CA VAL A 89 -4.35 17.62 6.12
C VAL A 89 -3.33 18.65 6.59
N GLU A 90 -3.19 19.72 5.82
CA GLU A 90 -2.36 20.86 6.16
C GLU A 90 -3.04 21.57 7.32
N ASN A 91 -2.26 21.95 8.32
CA ASN A 91 -2.68 22.95 9.30
C ASN A 91 -2.83 24.28 8.56
N GLN A 92 -3.93 24.44 7.84
CA GLN A 92 -4.23 25.66 7.13
C GLN A 92 -4.70 26.68 8.17
N TRP A 93 -3.88 27.71 8.37
CA TRP A 93 -4.36 28.94 8.98
C TRP A 93 -5.24 29.66 7.96
N LEU A 94 -6.48 29.22 7.87
CA LEU A 94 -7.52 29.88 7.09
C LEU A 94 -7.78 31.26 7.71
N GLY A 95 -7.19 32.30 7.12
CA GLY A 95 -7.19 33.67 7.67
C GLY A 95 -5.89 34.10 8.35
N GLY A 96 -4.74 33.48 8.04
CA GLY A 96 -3.41 33.91 8.51
C GLY A 96 -3.17 35.41 8.31
N PRO A 97 -2.31 36.05 9.14
CA PRO A 97 -2.33 37.50 9.36
C PRO A 97 -2.38 38.26 8.04
N ARG A 98 -3.52 38.86 7.72
CA ARG A 98 -3.65 39.68 6.53
C ARG A 98 -3.58 41.12 7.00
N ARG A 99 -2.51 41.82 6.58
CA ARG A 99 -2.39 43.28 6.67
C ARG A 99 -3.47 43.97 5.83
N THR A 100 -4.73 43.84 6.19
CA THR A 100 -5.83 44.63 5.65
C THR A 100 -6.55 45.31 6.80
N THR A 101 -7.16 46.44 6.50
CA THR A 101 -7.64 47.48 7.44
C THR A 101 -8.80 47.07 8.36
N ALA A 102 -9.13 45.78 8.46
CA ALA A 102 -10.22 45.25 9.26
C ALA A 102 -9.80 44.07 10.17
N GLU A 103 -8.50 43.90 10.42
CA GLU A 103 -8.01 42.91 11.37
C GLU A 103 -8.27 43.40 12.81
N LEU A 104 -8.84 42.55 13.67
CA LEU A 104 -8.97 42.84 15.10
C LEU A 104 -7.56 42.97 15.67
N ALA A 105 -7.28 44.07 16.38
CA ALA A 105 -5.98 44.28 17.01
C ALA A 105 -5.63 43.09 17.90
N ALA A 106 -4.39 42.63 17.80
CA ALA A 106 -3.85 41.69 18.77
C ALA A 106 -3.92 42.31 20.18
N PRO A 107 -3.88 41.50 21.24
CA PRO A 107 -3.78 42.05 22.58
C PRO A 107 -2.44 42.77 22.77
N ASP A 108 -2.45 44.07 22.50
CA ASP A 108 -1.28 44.95 22.53
C ASP A 108 -1.08 45.58 23.91
N THR A 109 -2.04 45.42 24.83
CA THR A 109 -2.03 45.96 26.20
C THR A 109 -2.68 44.99 27.19
N ASP A 110 -2.38 45.17 28.47
CA ASP A 110 -2.96 44.39 29.58
C ASP A 110 -4.50 44.57 29.72
N ASP A 111 -5.08 45.58 29.08
CA ASP A 111 -6.53 45.85 29.06
C ASP A 111 -7.26 45.22 27.86
N SER A 112 -6.55 44.49 26.99
CA SER A 112 -7.12 44.00 25.73
C SER A 112 -8.16 42.89 25.93
N GLN A 113 -9.30 43.05 25.24
CA GLN A 113 -10.45 42.14 25.26
C GLN A 113 -10.42 41.08 24.14
N ALA A 114 -9.25 40.82 23.54
CA ALA A 114 -9.08 39.76 22.55
C ALA A 114 -9.25 38.39 23.22
N GLY A 115 -10.45 37.80 23.10
CA GLY A 115 -10.81 36.52 23.71
C GLY A 115 -10.72 35.31 22.78
N GLY A 116 -10.63 34.11 23.35
CA GLY A 116 -10.66 32.84 22.61
C GLY A 116 -12.01 32.13 22.75
N ALA A 117 -12.53 31.58 21.65
CA ALA A 117 -13.71 30.73 21.65
C ALA A 117 -13.30 29.26 21.52
N SER A 118 -13.84 28.39 22.37
CA SER A 118 -13.70 26.94 22.25
C SER A 118 -15.06 26.27 22.24
N ALA A 119 -15.17 25.17 21.49
CA ALA A 119 -16.34 24.30 21.49
C ALA A 119 -15.86 22.86 21.43
N ARG A 120 -16.64 21.96 22.04
CA ARG A 120 -16.45 20.51 21.95
C ARG A 120 -17.75 19.91 21.43
N TRP A 121 -17.64 19.14 20.36
CA TRP A 121 -18.71 18.34 19.78
C TRP A 121 -18.54 16.89 20.23
#